data_AF-A0A077WVG0-F1
#
_entry.id   AF-A0A077WVG0-F1
#
_cell.length_a   1.000
_cell.length_b   1.000
_cell.length_c   1.000
_cell.angle_alpha   90.00
_cell.angle_beta   90.00
_cell.angle_gamma   90.00
#
_symmetry.space_group_name_H-M   'P 1'
#
loop_
_entity.id
_entity.type
_entity.pdbx_description
1 polymer ?
#
loop_
_entity_poly.entity_id
_entity_poly.type
_entity_poly.pdbx_seq_one_letter_code
_entity_poly.pdbx_strand_id
1 'polypeptide(L)'
;MIQNHNHVLMSLEMEFKRMDRMFSQGDMRLFGKDTEHIFQELDVIRRKQIDLARDHISLESMSDLPQSSEVNMEHDYQQSIDSFHKKELALKNLMIKLDDLGESMNRFRRLFEPTMVHEYSSHHPMSASLSYPSNTSLNAPTQQDHSLIP
;
A
#
# COMPACT_ATOMS: atom_id res chain seq x y z
N MET A 1 37.36 30.71 30.27
CA MET A 1 35.92 30.41 30.48
C MET A 1 35.02 31.05 29.42
N ILE A 2 35.20 32.33 29.06
CA ILE A 2 34.32 33.05 28.11
C ILE A 2 34.29 32.43 26.69
N GLN A 3 35.43 31.90 26.21
CA GLN A 3 35.50 31.27 24.88
C GLN A 3 34.71 29.96 24.77
N ASN A 4 34.73 29.10 25.80
CA ASN A 4 33.95 27.86 25.80
C ASN A 4 32.44 28.16 25.82
N HIS A 5 32.03 29.21 26.51
CA HIS A 5 30.62 29.61 26.56
C HIS A 5 30.11 30.08 25.20
N ASN A 6 30.92 30.87 24.47
CA ASN A 6 30.61 31.29 23.10
C ASN A 6 30.54 30.11 22.11
N HIS A 7 31.43 29.13 22.25
CA HIS A 7 31.42 27.96 21.37
C HIS A 7 30.14 27.12 21.56
N VAL A 8 29.73 26.92 22.82
CA VAL A 8 28.48 26.22 23.16
C VAL A 8 27.27 26.97 22.61
N LEU A 9 27.22 28.30 22.73
CA LEU A 9 26.14 29.12 22.19
C LEU A 9 26.06 29.03 20.66
N MET A 10 27.19 29.10 19.95
CA MET A 10 27.21 28.89 18.49
C MET A 10 26.75 27.49 18.09
N SER A 11 27.16 26.45 18.83
CA SER A 11 26.73 25.08 18.55
C SER A 11 25.22 24.93 18.73
N LEU A 12 24.66 25.53 19.78
CA LEU A 12 23.23 25.47 20.07
C LEU A 12 22.42 26.23 19.02
N GLU A 13 22.88 27.41 18.61
CA GLU A 13 22.29 28.21 17.53
C GLU A 13 22.27 27.44 16.20
N MET A 14 23.34 26.71 15.88
CA MET A 14 23.40 25.88 14.67
C MET A 14 22.39 24.73 14.72
N GLU A 15 22.28 24.05 15.86
CA GLU A 15 21.30 22.97 16.04
C GLU A 15 19.85 23.49 16.01
N PHE A 16 19.58 24.67 16.58
CA PHE A 16 18.27 25.32 16.43
C PHE A 16 17.94 25.63 14.97
N LYS A 17 18.88 26.24 14.23
CA LYS A 17 18.69 26.51 12.80
C LYS A 17 18.57 25.25 11.95
N ARG A 18 19.16 24.14 12.40
CA ARG A 18 19.01 22.83 11.76
C ARG A 18 17.62 22.27 12.02
N MET A 19 17.17 22.30 13.27
CA MET A 19 15.84 21.84 13.68
C MET A 19 14.72 22.65 13.01
N ASP A 20 14.84 23.97 12.96
CA ASP A 20 13.88 24.85 12.28
C ASP A 20 13.81 24.55 10.78
N ARG A 21 14.95 24.23 10.15
CA ARG A 21 14.99 23.80 8.75
C ARG A 21 14.29 22.47 8.55
N MET A 22 14.60 21.46 9.37
CA MET A 22 13.94 20.15 9.32
C MET A 22 12.43 20.26 9.59
N PHE A 23 12.01 21.13 10.51
CA PHE A 23 10.60 21.39 10.79
C PHE A 23 9.90 22.07 9.61
N SER A 24 10.52 23.11 9.04
CA SER A 24 10.01 23.83 7.85
C SER A 24 10.02 22.97 6.59
N GLN A 25 10.92 21.99 6.51
CA GLN A 25 11.00 21.00 5.45
C GLN A 25 10.02 19.84 5.65
N GLY A 26 9.46 19.70 6.85
CA GLY A 26 8.51 18.63 7.20
C GLY A 26 9.18 17.31 7.55
N ASP A 27 10.51 17.25 7.55
CA ASP A 27 11.32 16.06 7.85
C ASP A 27 11.11 15.54 9.28
N MET A 28 10.58 16.37 10.16
CA MET A 28 10.17 15.98 11.53
C MET A 28 8.78 15.35 11.62
N ARG A 29 7.97 15.36 10.56
CA ARG A 29 6.64 14.73 10.55
C ARG A 29 6.78 13.27 10.13
N LEU A 30 6.07 12.36 10.81
CA LEU A 30 6.04 10.92 10.48
C LEU A 30 5.70 10.63 9.00
N PHE A 31 4.97 11.52 8.34
CA PHE A 31 4.57 11.42 6.93
C PHE A 31 5.01 12.65 6.10
N GLY A 32 6.04 13.38 6.55
CA GLY A 32 6.62 14.49 5.81
C GLY A 32 5.65 15.64 5.47
N LYS A 33 5.93 16.34 4.36
CA LYS A 33 5.02 17.32 3.73
C LYS A 33 3.92 16.68 2.88
N ASP A 34 4.10 15.41 2.49
CA ASP A 34 3.25 14.73 1.50
C ASP A 34 2.09 13.96 2.14
N THR A 35 1.81 14.19 3.43
CA THR A 35 0.74 13.51 4.17
C THR A 35 -0.63 13.63 3.48
N GLU A 36 -0.97 14.83 3.00
CA GLU A 36 -2.22 15.07 2.26
C GLU A 36 -2.27 14.24 0.97
N HIS A 37 -1.16 14.20 0.23
CA HIS A 37 -1.07 13.41 -0.99
C HIS A 37 -1.18 11.91 -0.73
N ILE A 38 -0.57 11.41 0.35
CA ILE A 38 -0.68 10.02 0.81
C ILE A 38 -2.15 9.66 1.07
N PHE A 39 -2.88 10.50 1.82
CA PHE A 39 -4.29 10.24 2.10
C PHE A 39 -5.17 10.28 0.84
N GLN A 40 -4.89 11.18 -0.09
CA GLN A 40 -5.60 11.24 -1.37
C GLN A 40 -5.39 9.97 -2.21
N GLU A 41 -4.15 9.48 -2.33
CA GLU A 41 -3.86 8.23 -3.05
C GLU A 41 -4.48 7.02 -2.35
N LEU A 42 -4.50 7.00 -1.01
CA LEU A 42 -5.18 5.95 -0.24
C LEU A 42 -6.69 5.95 -0.50
N ASP A 43 -7.32 7.12 -0.58
CA ASP A 43 -8.74 7.27 -0.89
C ASP A 43 -9.08 6.84 -2.33
N VAL A 44 -8.17 7.05 -3.27
CA VAL A 44 -8.31 6.51 -4.64
C VAL A 44 -8.30 4.98 -4.61
N ILE A 45 -7.33 4.37 -3.93
CA ILE A 45 -7.24 2.90 -3.78
C ILE A 45 -8.52 2.34 -3.14
N ARG A 46 -8.96 2.96 -2.03
CA ARG A 46 -10.17 2.54 -1.32
C ARG A 46 -11.40 2.56 -2.22
N ARG A 47 -11.61 3.63 -2.99
CA ARG A 47 -12.76 3.73 -3.93
C ARG A 47 -12.70 2.64 -4.99
N LYS A 48 -11.53 2.40 -5.58
CA LYS A 48 -11.35 1.33 -6.59
C LYS A 48 -11.64 -0.05 -6.02
N GLN A 49 -11.21 -0.34 -4.79
CA GLN A 49 -11.52 -1.61 -4.11
C GLN A 49 -13.03 -1.79 -3.88
N ILE A 50 -13.74 -0.73 -3.49
CA ILE A 50 -15.20 -0.76 -3.31
C ILE A 50 -15.91 -1.01 -4.66
N ASP A 51 -15.49 -0.31 -5.71
CA ASP A 51 -16.07 -0.47 -7.05
C ASP A 51 -15.82 -1.89 -7.60
N LEU A 52 -14.61 -2.42 -7.41
CA LEU A 52 -14.28 -3.81 -7.78
C LEU A 52 -15.15 -4.82 -7.03
N ALA A 53 -15.31 -4.66 -5.71
CA ALA A 53 -16.13 -5.56 -4.91
C ALA A 53 -17.60 -5.52 -5.36
N ARG A 54 -18.13 -4.32 -5.66
CA ARG A 54 -19.48 -4.15 -6.18
C ARG A 54 -19.68 -4.87 -7.51
N ASP A 55 -18.73 -4.71 -8.44
CA ASP A 55 -18.81 -5.33 -9.76
C ASP A 55 -18.65 -6.85 -9.67
N HIS A 56 -17.78 -7.32 -8.78
CA HIS A 56 -17.61 -8.75 -8.50
C HIS A 56 -18.90 -9.39 -7.99
N ILE A 57 -19.54 -8.79 -6.98
CA ILE A 57 -20.84 -9.26 -6.46
C ILE A 57 -21.89 -9.26 -7.58
N SER A 58 -21.90 -8.21 -8.41
CA SER A 58 -22.84 -8.11 -9.54
C SER A 58 -22.62 -9.24 -10.55
N LEU A 59 -21.37 -9.57 -10.87
CA LEU A 59 -21.00 -10.67 -11.75
C LEU A 59 -21.42 -12.04 -11.18
N GLU A 60 -21.17 -12.28 -9.89
CA GLU A 60 -21.59 -13.51 -9.21
C GLU A 60 -23.11 -13.66 -9.15
N SER A 61 -23.84 -12.55 -9.06
CA SER A 61 -25.31 -12.56 -9.01
C SER A 61 -25.99 -12.84 -10.35
N MET A 62 -25.25 -12.78 -11.47
CA MET A 62 -25.79 -13.12 -12.78
C MET A 62 -26.05 -14.64 -12.85
N SER A 63 -27.29 -15.04 -13.17
CA SER A 63 -27.64 -16.46 -13.29
C SER A 63 -26.82 -17.16 -14.37
N ASP A 64 -26.27 -18.34 -14.04
CA ASP A 64 -25.50 -19.18 -14.97
C ASP A 64 -26.37 -19.94 -15.97
N LEU A 65 -27.64 -20.18 -15.63
CA LEU A 65 -28.54 -21.02 -16.40
C LEU A 65 -29.93 -20.38 -16.51
N PRO A 66 -30.58 -20.48 -17.68
CA PRO A 66 -32.01 -20.18 -17.79
C PRO A 66 -32.79 -21.13 -16.88
N GLN A 67 -33.83 -20.63 -16.22
CA GLN A 67 -34.80 -21.49 -15.53
C GLN A 67 -35.55 -22.26 -16.60
N SER A 68 -35.07 -23.48 -16.89
CA SER A 68 -35.55 -24.28 -18.01
C SER A 68 -37.06 -24.49 -17.90
N SER A 69 -37.79 -24.05 -18.91
CA SER A 69 -39.14 -24.55 -19.16
C SER A 69 -39.05 -25.41 -20.43
N GLU A 70 -39.44 -26.69 -20.35
CA GLU A 70 -39.33 -27.66 -21.47
C GLU A 70 -39.98 -27.20 -22.78
N VAL A 71 -40.75 -26.11 -22.74
CA VAL A 71 -41.58 -25.58 -23.81
C VAL A 71 -40.78 -24.77 -24.84
N ASN A 72 -39.57 -24.27 -24.53
CA ASN A 72 -38.87 -23.36 -25.46
C ASN A 72 -37.32 -23.42 -25.41
N MET A 73 -36.76 -24.61 -25.68
CA MET A 73 -35.30 -24.85 -25.64
C MET A 73 -34.46 -23.89 -26.51
N GLU A 74 -34.95 -23.46 -27.68
CA GLU A 74 -34.24 -22.52 -28.55
C GLU A 74 -34.13 -21.13 -27.92
N HIS A 75 -35.21 -20.65 -27.30
CA HIS A 75 -35.23 -19.39 -26.58
C HIS A 75 -34.29 -19.43 -25.36
N ASP A 76 -34.31 -20.54 -24.61
CA ASP A 76 -33.45 -20.74 -23.44
C ASP A 76 -31.96 -20.79 -23.85
N TYR A 77 -31.64 -21.41 -25.00
CA TYR A 77 -30.29 -21.42 -25.55
C TYR A 77 -29.82 -20.02 -25.93
N GLN A 78 -30.64 -19.24 -26.64
CA GLN A 78 -30.30 -17.88 -27.01
C GLN A 78 -30.10 -16.98 -25.77
N GLN A 79 -30.96 -17.12 -24.76
CA GLN A 79 -30.82 -16.41 -23.49
C GLN A 79 -29.53 -16.78 -22.75
N SER A 80 -29.14 -18.05 -22.80
CA SER A 80 -27.87 -18.52 -22.22
C SER A 80 -26.67 -17.90 -22.93
N ILE A 81 -26.70 -17.83 -24.27
CA ILE A 81 -25.66 -17.18 -25.06
C ILE A 81 -25.54 -15.70 -24.67
N ASP A 82 -26.65 -14.97 -24.61
CA ASP A 82 -26.64 -13.54 -24.27
C ASP A 82 -26.11 -13.30 -22.85
N SER A 83 -26.48 -14.17 -21.91
CA SER A 83 -26.01 -14.11 -20.51
C SER A 83 -24.51 -14.40 -20.43
N PHE A 84 -24.01 -15.36 -21.21
CA PHE A 84 -22.59 -15.68 -21.30
C PHE A 84 -21.78 -14.48 -21.85
N HIS A 85 -22.24 -13.85 -22.93
CA HIS A 85 -21.58 -12.67 -23.49
C HIS A 85 -21.55 -11.49 -22.50
N LYS A 86 -22.64 -11.28 -21.75
CA LYS A 86 -22.70 -10.26 -20.70
C LYS A 86 -21.70 -10.55 -19.57
N LYS A 87 -21.59 -11.80 -19.14
CA LYS A 87 -20.60 -12.23 -18.14
C LYS A 87 -19.17 -12.04 -18.66
N GLU A 88 -18.90 -12.41 -19.91
CA GLU A 88 -17.59 -12.21 -20.53
C GLU A 88 -17.18 -10.74 -20.54
N LEU A 89 -18.10 -9.85 -20.94
CA LEU A 89 -17.86 -8.41 -20.96
C LEU A 89 -17.62 -7.85 -19.55
N ALA A 90 -18.45 -8.26 -18.57
CA ALA A 90 -18.31 -7.84 -17.19
C ALA A 90 -16.98 -8.33 -16.58
N LEU A 91 -16.57 -9.57 -16.88
CA LEU A 91 -15.28 -10.12 -16.45
C LEU A 91 -14.10 -9.35 -17.05
N LYS A 92 -14.13 -9.04 -18.35
CA LYS A 92 -13.11 -8.21 -19.01
C LYS A 92 -12.98 -6.84 -18.34
N ASN A 93 -14.11 -6.20 -18.02
CA ASN A 93 -14.10 -4.93 -17.30
C ASN A 93 -13.50 -5.05 -15.90
N LEU A 94 -13.80 -6.14 -15.18
CA LEU A 94 -13.23 -6.40 -13.87
C LEU A 94 -11.70 -6.55 -13.93
N MET A 95 -11.19 -7.25 -14.95
CA MET A 95 -9.73 -7.39 -15.18
C MET A 95 -9.06 -6.03 -15.41
N ILE A 96 -9.64 -5.18 -16.27
CA ILE A 96 -9.10 -3.83 -16.53
C ILE A 96 -9.05 -3.00 -15.23
N LYS A 97 -10.10 -3.09 -14.40
CA LYS A 97 -10.15 -2.39 -13.10
C LYS A 97 -9.12 -2.93 -12.10
N LEU A 98 -8.83 -4.23 -12.13
CA LEU A 98 -7.77 -4.83 -11.30
C LEU A 98 -6.39 -4.32 -11.70
N ASP A 99 -6.12 -4.21 -12.99
CA ASP A 99 -4.86 -3.65 -13.50
C ASP A 99 -4.70 -2.18 -13.06
N ASP A 100 -5.75 -1.36 -13.21
CA ASP A 100 -5.77 0.04 -12.76
C ASP A 100 -5.62 0.20 -11.23
N LEU A 101 -6.21 -0.72 -10.44
CA LEU A 101 -5.96 -0.78 -9.00
C LEU A 101 -4.49 -1.10 -8.71
N GLY A 102 -3.91 -2.07 -9.42
CA GLY A 102 -2.50 -2.44 -9.30
C GLY A 102 -1.55 -1.27 -9.60
N GLU A 103 -1.83 -0.51 -10.66
CA GLU A 103 -1.09 0.72 -10.97
C GLU A 103 -1.19 1.77 -9.85
N SER A 104 -2.39 1.92 -9.26
CA SER A 104 -2.62 2.87 -8.16
C SER A 104 -1.85 2.47 -6.91
N MET A 105 -1.86 1.19 -6.55
CA MET A 105 -1.06 0.66 -5.45
C MET A 105 0.45 0.83 -5.70
N ASN A 106 0.90 0.67 -6.95
CA ASN A 106 2.29 0.92 -7.32
C ASN A 106 2.68 2.40 -7.26
N ARG A 107 1.77 3.32 -7.62
CA ARG A 107 1.99 4.76 -7.41
C ARG A 107 2.07 5.09 -5.92
N PHE A 108 1.14 4.60 -5.11
CA PHE A 108 1.14 4.80 -3.66
C PHE A 108 2.42 4.26 -3.02
N ARG A 109 2.88 3.06 -3.41
CA ARG A 109 4.14 2.48 -2.92
C ARG A 109 5.36 3.38 -3.20
N ARG A 110 5.40 4.03 -4.37
CA ARG A 110 6.49 4.94 -4.76
C ARG A 110 6.56 6.21 -3.90
N LEU A 111 5.48 6.60 -3.23
CA LEU A 111 5.51 7.72 -2.27
C LEU A 111 6.40 7.44 -1.06
N PHE A 112 6.66 6.16 -0.78
CA PHE A 112 7.51 5.71 0.32
C PHE A 112 8.87 5.22 -0.15
N GLU A 113 9.14 5.22 -1.47
CA GLU A 113 10.47 4.90 -1.98
C GLU A 113 11.38 6.12 -1.71
N PRO A 114 12.50 5.94 -0.96
CA PRO A 114 13.42 7.04 -0.71
C PRO A 114 13.91 7.57 -2.05
N THR A 115 13.77 8.87 -2.29
CA THR A 115 14.44 9.53 -3.40
C THR A 115 15.94 9.45 -3.11
N MET A 116 16.61 8.42 -3.65
CA MET A 116 18.05 8.27 -3.54
C MET A 116 18.72 9.34 -4.42
N VAL A 117 18.68 10.59 -3.97
CA VAL A 117 19.58 11.62 -4.48
C VAL A 117 20.93 11.35 -3.83
N HIS A 118 21.72 10.50 -4.48
CA HIS A 118 23.14 10.32 -4.18
C HIS A 118 23.91 11.58 -4.60
N GLU A 119 23.81 12.66 -3.82
CA GLU A 119 24.88 13.66 -3.76
C GLU A 119 25.80 13.29 -2.60
N TYR A 120 26.70 12.33 -2.84
CA TYR A 120 27.91 12.18 -2.03
C TYR A 120 29.10 12.67 -2.84
N SER A 121 29.46 13.94 -2.62
CA SER A 121 30.79 14.45 -2.91
C SER A 121 31.55 14.72 -1.61
N SER A 122 32.47 13.80 -1.32
CA SER A 122 33.75 13.99 -0.63
C SER A 122 33.82 14.10 0.91
N HIS A 123 34.55 13.15 1.48
CA HIS A 123 35.41 13.19 2.69
C HIS A 123 34.82 13.24 4.10
N HIS A 124 34.73 12.08 4.77
CA HIS A 124 35.69 11.65 5.82
C HIS A 124 35.33 10.26 6.39
N PRO A 125 36.31 9.34 6.61
CA PRO A 125 36.06 8.12 7.35
C PRO A 125 36.29 8.37 8.85
N MET A 126 35.24 8.36 9.64
CA MET A 126 35.35 8.09 11.08
C MET A 126 34.97 6.62 11.28
N SER A 127 35.99 5.80 11.41
CA SER A 127 35.90 4.43 11.90
C SER A 127 35.28 4.43 13.30
N ALA A 128 34.03 3.98 13.40
CA ALA A 128 33.45 3.54 14.66
C ALA A 128 33.04 2.08 14.49
N SER A 129 33.86 1.18 15.01
CA SER A 129 33.51 -0.21 15.23
C SER A 129 32.35 -0.27 16.22
N LEU A 130 31.14 -0.57 15.73
CA LEU A 130 30.02 -0.98 16.58
C LEU A 130 29.75 -2.46 16.32
N SER A 131 30.26 -3.28 17.24
CA SER A 131 29.90 -4.69 17.38
C SER A 131 28.43 -4.80 17.74
N TYR A 132 27.62 -5.40 16.87
CA TYR A 132 26.26 -5.83 17.22
C TYR A 132 26.33 -7.18 17.95
N PRO A 133 25.65 -7.36 19.10
CA PRO A 133 25.44 -8.69 19.64
C PRO A 133 24.38 -9.43 18.81
N SER A 134 24.78 -10.61 18.30
CA SER A 134 23.88 -11.59 17.71
C SER A 134 22.92 -12.12 18.76
N ASN A 135 21.61 -11.93 18.57
CA ASN A 135 20.58 -12.72 19.25
C ASN A 135 19.73 -13.45 18.22
N THR A 136 20.12 -14.70 17.95
CA THR A 136 19.25 -15.74 17.40
C THR A 136 18.56 -16.46 18.56
N SER A 137 17.22 -16.44 18.59
CA SER A 137 16.35 -17.60 18.92
C SER A 137 14.88 -17.15 18.81
N LEU A 138 14.16 -17.54 17.75
CA LEU A 138 13.24 -18.70 17.70
C LEU A 138 12.21 -18.75 18.84
N ASN A 139 10.95 -18.46 18.49
CA ASN A 139 9.80 -19.26 18.91
C ASN A 139 8.62 -19.04 17.94
N ALA A 140 8.29 -20.10 17.21
CA ALA A 140 7.04 -20.26 16.47
C ALA A 140 5.96 -20.80 17.44
N PRO A 141 4.70 -20.36 17.38
CA PRO A 141 3.63 -21.02 18.10
C PRO A 141 3.22 -22.28 17.35
N THR A 142 3.46 -23.42 17.99
CA THR A 142 3.00 -24.75 17.59
C THR A 142 1.48 -24.83 17.69
N GLN A 143 0.84 -25.44 16.69
CA GLN A 143 -0.54 -25.92 16.76
C GLN A 143 -0.71 -26.85 17.97
N GLN A 144 -1.79 -26.66 18.73
CA GLN A 144 -2.38 -27.73 19.53
C GLN A 144 -3.86 -27.86 19.20
N ASP A 145 -4.11 -28.92 18.44
CA ASP A 145 -5.36 -29.66 18.34
C ASP A 145 -5.76 -30.17 19.73
N HIS A 146 -6.97 -29.84 20.16
CA HIS A 146 -7.68 -30.59 21.19
C HIS A 146 -9.12 -30.80 20.74
N SER A 147 -9.31 -31.94 20.11
CA SER A 147 -10.58 -32.62 19.95
C SER A 147 -11.11 -33.16 21.29
N LEU A 148 -12.45 -33.19 21.42
CA LEU A 148 -13.36 -33.91 22.35
C LEU A 148 -13.89 -33.24 23.65
N ILE A 149 -15.16 -32.77 23.55
CA ILE A 149 -16.43 -33.34 24.13
C ILE A 149 -16.50 -33.45 25.68
N PRO A 150 -17.59 -32.96 26.34
CA PRO A 150 -18.94 -33.59 26.34
C PRO A 150 -20.01 -32.88 25.51
#